data_AF-A0A2E1TJH1-F1
#
_entry.id   AF-A0A2E1TJH1-F1
#
_cell.length_a   1.000
_cell.length_b   1.000
_cell.length_c   1.000
_cell.angle_alpha   90.00
_cell.angle_beta   90.00
_cell.angle_gamma   90.00
#
_symmetry.space_group_name_H-M   'P 1'
#
loop_
_entity.id
_entity.type
_entity.pdbx_description
1 polymer ?
#
loop_
_entity_poly.entity_id
_entity_poly.type
_entity_poly.pdbx_seq_one_letter_code
_entity_poly.pdbx_strand_id
1 'polypeptide(L)'
;ELYSLLAEVLLVVPTLSSRPEDIPELASTILEREIEMREIRAKRFSTAALNALRNGFWPGNIVQLEAVVKTSLQLATGELIDLDEVEGVLEKSSNSLSYFGQTLPFDLGLKEARDIFEKMYFEYHLDNEKGSITRVSALTGVERTHLYRKLKNLGINVNRRSTK
;
A
#
# COMPACT_ATOMS: atom_id res chain seq x y z
N GLU A 1 -23.35 -0.65 -31.73
CA GLU A 1 -24.46 -1.51 -31.32
C GLU A 1 -24.13 -2.39 -30.10
N LEU A 2 -23.05 -3.20 -30.11
CA LEU A 2 -22.69 -4.05 -28.95
C LEU A 2 -22.40 -3.26 -27.65
N TYR A 3 -21.69 -2.14 -27.73
CA TYR A 3 -21.43 -1.26 -26.57
C TYR A 3 -22.73 -0.74 -25.93
N SER A 4 -23.72 -0.40 -26.75
CA SER A 4 -25.01 0.15 -26.31
C SER A 4 -25.85 -0.90 -25.56
N LEU A 5 -25.83 -2.15 -26.03
CA LEU A 5 -26.53 -3.27 -25.39
C LEU A 5 -25.88 -3.70 -24.07
N LEU A 6 -24.56 -3.57 -23.93
CA LEU A 6 -23.83 -3.87 -22.68
C LEU A 6 -23.97 -2.75 -21.64
N ALA A 7 -24.13 -1.50 -22.08
CA ALA A 7 -24.29 -0.35 -21.18
C ALA A 7 -25.68 -0.26 -20.54
N GLU A 8 -26.65 -1.04 -21.00
CA GLU A 8 -28.03 -1.04 -20.52
C GLU A 8 -28.18 -1.64 -19.10
N VAL A 9 -27.24 -2.49 -18.69
CA VAL A 9 -27.19 -3.09 -17.35
C VAL A 9 -25.95 -2.60 -16.62
N LEU A 10 -26.11 -1.58 -15.79
CA LEU A 10 -25.06 -1.08 -14.91
C LEU A 10 -25.05 -1.89 -13.60
N LEU A 11 -24.09 -2.79 -13.45
CA LEU A 11 -23.81 -3.47 -12.18
C LEU A 11 -22.89 -2.59 -11.32
N VAL A 12 -23.45 -2.00 -10.27
CA VAL A 12 -22.65 -1.27 -9.27
C VAL A 12 -22.06 -2.31 -8.32
N VAL A 13 -20.75 -2.55 -8.44
CA VAL A 13 -20.04 -3.43 -7.51
C VAL A 13 -19.75 -2.63 -6.22
N PRO A 14 -20.27 -3.06 -5.06
CA PRO A 14 -20.01 -2.38 -3.79
C PRO A 14 -18.52 -2.46 -3.43
N THR A 15 -18.02 -1.41 -2.78
CA THR A 15 -16.64 -1.40 -2.28
C THR A 15 -16.49 -2.35 -1.10
N LEU A 16 -15.27 -2.84 -0.88
CA LEU A 16 -14.96 -3.76 0.22
C LEU A 16 -15.32 -3.14 1.58
N SER A 17 -15.13 -1.83 1.73
CA SER A 17 -15.49 -1.07 2.94
C SER A 17 -16.99 -1.03 3.25
N SER A 18 -17.86 -1.29 2.27
CA SER A 18 -19.31 -1.37 2.49
C SER A 18 -19.77 -2.74 3.00
N ARG A 19 -18.88 -3.75 2.99
CA ARG A 19 -19.16 -5.14 3.39
C ARG A 19 -17.99 -5.74 4.21
N PRO A 20 -17.67 -5.17 5.38
CA PRO A 20 -16.54 -5.62 6.19
C PRO A 20 -16.70 -7.06 6.70
N GLU A 21 -17.93 -7.55 6.88
CA GLU A 21 -18.20 -8.94 7.28
C GLU A 21 -17.65 -10.00 6.33
N ASP A 22 -17.51 -9.70 5.04
CA ASP A 22 -17.03 -10.68 4.05
C ASP A 22 -15.49 -10.75 4.00
N ILE A 23 -14.80 -9.75 4.56
CA ILE A 23 -13.34 -9.62 4.46
C ILE A 23 -12.60 -10.82 5.06
N PRO A 24 -12.96 -11.34 6.26
CA PRO A 24 -12.31 -12.51 6.81
C PRO A 24 -12.44 -13.75 5.92
N GLU A 25 -13.63 -13.99 5.34
CA GLU A 25 -13.87 -15.14 4.47
C GLU A 25 -13.09 -15.00 3.16
N LEU A 26 -13.14 -13.82 2.53
CA LEU A 26 -12.37 -13.51 1.33
C LEU A 26 -10.87 -13.67 1.58
N ALA A 27 -10.35 -13.18 2.70
CA ALA A 27 -8.94 -13.30 3.06
C ALA A 27 -8.52 -14.77 3.21
N SER A 28 -9.34 -15.61 3.83
CA SER A 28 -9.11 -17.05 3.94
C SER A 28 -9.11 -17.74 2.58
N THR A 29 -10.09 -17.46 1.71
CA THR A 29 -10.15 -18.06 0.36
C THR A 29 -8.96 -17.63 -0.50
N ILE A 30 -8.57 -16.35 -0.44
CA ILE A 30 -7.39 -15.85 -1.16
C ILE A 30 -6.12 -16.53 -0.65
N LEU A 31 -6.00 -16.70 0.67
CA LEU A 31 -4.86 -17.38 1.29
C LEU A 31 -4.76 -18.83 0.82
N GLU A 32 -5.85 -19.59 0.87
CA GLU A 32 -5.91 -20.99 0.40
C GLU A 32 -5.48 -21.10 -1.06
N ARG A 33 -5.99 -20.22 -1.93
CA ARG A 33 -5.61 -20.16 -3.34
C ARG A 33 -4.12 -19.89 -3.53
N GLU A 34 -3.53 -18.97 -2.76
CA GLU A 34 -2.10 -18.66 -2.86
C GLU A 34 -1.22 -19.80 -2.31
N ILE A 35 -1.69 -20.51 -1.29
CA ILE A 35 -1.01 -21.71 -0.75
C ILE A 35 -0.99 -22.81 -1.81
N GLU A 36 -2.12 -23.09 -2.46
CA GLU A 36 -2.23 -24.08 -3.54
C GLU A 36 -1.36 -23.71 -4.74
N MET A 37 -1.41 -22.44 -5.18
CA MET A 37 -0.65 -21.98 -6.35
C MET A 37 0.88 -22.03 -6.13
N ARG A 38 1.34 -21.86 -4.89
CA ARG A 38 2.77 -21.77 -4.56
C ARG A 38 3.34 -23.02 -3.88
N GLU A 39 2.51 -24.04 -3.67
CA GLU A 39 2.87 -25.28 -2.94
C GLU A 39 3.51 -25.01 -1.56
N ILE A 40 3.03 -23.98 -0.86
CA ILE A 40 3.55 -23.61 0.47
C ILE A 40 2.87 -24.49 1.52
N ARG A 41 3.51 -24.68 2.68
CA ARG A 41 2.87 -25.31 3.84
C ARG A 41 1.59 -24.54 4.21
N ALA A 42 0.53 -25.28 4.55
CA ALA A 42 -0.73 -24.69 4.97
C ALA A 42 -0.51 -23.69 6.11
N LYS A 43 -0.95 -22.44 5.91
CA LYS A 43 -0.98 -21.41 6.94
C LYS A 43 -2.41 -20.94 7.18
N ARG A 44 -2.68 -20.44 8.39
CA ARG A 44 -3.99 -19.88 8.76
C ARG A 44 -3.82 -18.54 9.44
N PHE A 45 -4.78 -17.65 9.28
CA PHE A 45 -4.84 -16.41 10.07
C PHE A 45 -5.31 -16.68 11.50
N SER A 46 -4.75 -15.96 12.47
CA SER A 46 -5.31 -15.89 13.81
C SER A 46 -6.66 -15.18 13.82
N THR A 47 -7.49 -15.43 14.82
CA THR A 47 -8.75 -14.70 15.00
C THR A 47 -8.52 -13.21 15.18
N ALA A 48 -7.41 -12.82 15.83
CA ALA A 48 -7.01 -11.43 15.98
C ALA A 48 -6.62 -10.81 14.62
N ALA A 49 -5.85 -11.52 13.80
CA ALA A 49 -5.47 -11.08 12.46
C ALA A 49 -6.69 -10.86 11.55
N LEU A 50 -7.67 -11.78 11.57
CA LEU A 50 -8.91 -11.63 10.80
C LEU A 50 -9.74 -10.42 11.26
N ASN A 51 -9.79 -10.15 12.57
CA ASN A 51 -10.46 -8.96 13.09
C ASN A 51 -9.75 -7.66 12.68
N ALA A 52 -8.42 -7.66 12.62
CA ALA A 52 -7.67 -6.52 12.10
C ALA A 52 -7.96 -6.27 10.61
N LEU A 53 -7.99 -7.32 9.79
CA LEU A 53 -8.37 -7.21 8.38
C LEU A 53 -9.80 -6.66 8.22
N ARG A 54 -10.74 -7.13 9.04
CA ARG A 54 -12.13 -6.66 9.06
C ARG A 54 -12.24 -5.17 9.35
N ASN A 55 -11.48 -4.66 10.33
CA ASN A 55 -11.52 -3.26 10.74
C ASN A 55 -10.60 -2.36 9.91
N GLY A 56 -9.85 -2.93 8.96
CA GLY A 56 -8.94 -2.20 8.09
C GLY A 56 -9.67 -1.29 7.09
N PHE A 57 -8.96 -0.25 6.63
CA PHE A 57 -9.43 0.61 5.54
C PHE A 57 -8.91 0.07 4.19
N TRP A 58 -9.83 -0.16 3.24
CA TRP A 58 -9.56 -0.87 1.98
C TRP A 58 -9.81 -0.01 0.74
N PRO A 59 -9.10 1.12 0.55
CA PRO A 59 -9.29 2.00 -0.61
C PRO A 59 -8.97 1.30 -1.94
N GLY A 60 -8.09 0.29 -1.93
CA GLY A 60 -7.79 -0.54 -3.11
C GLY A 60 -8.67 -1.79 -3.24
N ASN A 61 -9.75 -1.90 -2.45
CA ASN A 61 -10.70 -3.02 -2.43
C ASN A 61 -9.98 -4.39 -2.43
N ILE A 62 -10.44 -5.32 -3.27
CA ILE A 62 -9.92 -6.70 -3.37
C ILE A 62 -8.44 -6.73 -3.78
N VAL A 63 -8.00 -5.83 -4.66
CA VAL A 63 -6.60 -5.80 -5.14
C VAL A 63 -5.65 -5.53 -3.98
N GLN A 64 -6.02 -4.63 -3.07
CA GLN A 64 -5.24 -4.37 -1.87
C GLN A 64 -5.30 -5.54 -0.89
N LEU A 65 -6.48 -6.15 -0.70
CA LEU A 65 -6.63 -7.32 0.16
C LEU A 65 -5.72 -8.47 -0.31
N GLU A 66 -5.70 -8.76 -1.61
CA GLU A 66 -4.81 -9.77 -2.17
C GLU A 66 -3.33 -9.46 -1.92
N ALA A 67 -2.93 -8.20 -2.10
CA ALA A 67 -1.55 -7.77 -1.85
C ALA A 67 -1.18 -7.96 -0.37
N VAL A 68 -2.06 -7.54 0.55
CA VAL A 68 -1.86 -7.69 2.00
C VAL A 68 -1.75 -9.17 2.38
N VAL A 69 -2.64 -10.03 1.86
CA VAL A 69 -2.60 -11.48 2.12
C VAL A 69 -1.30 -12.09 1.60
N LYS A 70 -0.88 -11.75 0.36
CA LYS A 70 0.37 -12.23 -0.24
C LYS A 70 1.60 -11.82 0.57
N THR A 71 1.68 -10.56 0.98
CA THR A 71 2.80 -10.06 1.79
C THR A 71 2.79 -10.68 3.18
N SER A 72 1.62 -10.86 3.81
CA SER A 72 1.49 -11.53 5.11
C SER A 72 1.95 -12.99 5.03
N LEU A 73 1.57 -13.72 3.97
CA LEU A 73 2.02 -15.10 3.73
C LEU A 73 3.55 -15.23 3.59
N GLN A 74 4.19 -14.25 2.95
CA GLN A 74 5.65 -14.19 2.76
C GLN A 74 6.40 -13.85 4.05
N LEU A 75 5.85 -12.96 4.89
CA LEU A 75 6.44 -12.54 6.15
C LEU A 75 6.22 -13.54 7.27
N ALA A 76 5.12 -14.29 7.21
CA ALA A 76 4.75 -15.23 8.24
C ALA A 76 5.85 -16.28 8.44
N THR A 77 6.40 -16.34 9.65
CA THR A 77 7.49 -17.29 9.97
C THR A 77 6.94 -18.63 10.46
N GLY A 78 5.71 -18.62 11.00
CA GLY A 78 5.02 -19.81 11.52
C GLY A 78 3.93 -20.37 10.60
N GLU A 79 3.22 -21.37 11.13
CA GLU A 79 2.00 -21.95 10.53
C GLU A 79 0.78 -21.03 10.73
N LEU A 80 0.88 -20.07 11.64
CA LEU A 80 -0.19 -19.18 12.04
C LEU A 80 0.27 -17.74 11.81
N ILE A 81 -0.51 -16.98 11.04
CA ILE A 81 -0.29 -15.57 10.74
C ILE A 81 -0.95 -14.76 11.85
N ASP A 82 -0.14 -14.07 12.67
CA ASP A 82 -0.62 -13.36 13.84
C ASP A 82 -0.91 -11.88 13.57
N LEU A 83 -1.50 -11.21 14.56
CA LEU A 83 -1.91 -9.80 14.49
C LEU A 83 -0.75 -8.88 14.09
N ASP A 84 0.40 -9.00 14.74
CA ASP A 84 1.57 -8.14 14.50
C ASP A 84 2.05 -8.20 13.03
N GLU A 85 1.99 -9.37 12.41
CA GLU A 85 2.40 -9.56 11.03
C GLU A 85 1.44 -8.86 10.07
N VAL A 86 0.13 -8.94 10.35
CA VAL A 86 -0.91 -8.30 9.53
C VAL A 86 -0.93 -6.78 9.72
N GLU A 87 -0.87 -6.28 10.95
CA GLU A 87 -0.83 -4.84 11.23
C GLU A 87 0.38 -4.18 10.58
N GLY A 88 1.56 -4.81 10.68
CA GLY A 88 2.77 -4.29 10.03
C GLY A 88 2.67 -4.23 8.50
N VAL A 89 1.86 -5.08 7.87
CA VAL A 89 1.59 -5.04 6.42
C VAL A 89 0.52 -4.01 6.09
N LEU A 90 -0.54 -3.91 6.89
CA LEU A 90 -1.59 -2.90 6.73
C LEU A 90 -1.04 -1.48 6.82
N GLU A 91 -0.19 -1.19 7.81
CA GLU A 91 0.47 0.12 7.96
C GLU A 91 1.36 0.48 6.77
N LYS A 92 2.09 -0.51 6.23
CA LYS A 92 2.91 -0.32 5.02
C LYS A 92 2.04 -0.10 3.80
N SER A 93 0.96 -0.87 3.66
CA SER A 93 -0.01 -0.73 2.57
C SER A 93 -0.68 0.64 2.56
N SER A 94 -1.11 1.14 3.73
CA SER A 94 -1.67 2.49 3.87
C SER A 94 -0.65 3.58 3.55
N ASN A 95 0.62 3.40 3.93
CA ASN A 95 1.68 4.35 3.59
C ASN A 95 2.01 4.34 2.09
N SER A 96 2.04 3.17 1.44
CA SER A 96 2.26 3.06 -0.02
C SER A 96 1.11 3.66 -0.84
N LEU A 97 -0.13 3.55 -0.36
CA LEU A 97 -1.31 4.16 -1.01
C LEU A 97 -1.50 5.65 -0.67
N SER A 98 -0.88 6.14 0.40
CA SER A 98 -0.83 7.58 0.71
C SER A 98 -0.18 8.40 -0.41
N TYR A 99 0.62 7.77 -1.28
CA TYR A 99 1.22 8.42 -2.45
C TYR A 99 0.27 8.55 -3.66
N PHE A 100 -0.78 7.72 -3.76
CA PHE A 100 -1.64 7.64 -4.95
C PHE A 100 -3.09 8.08 -4.71
N GLY A 101 -3.55 8.11 -3.45
CA GLY A 101 -4.95 8.37 -3.10
C GLY A 101 -5.20 9.61 -2.23
N GLN A 102 -4.18 10.36 -1.83
CA GLN A 102 -4.43 11.62 -1.12
C GLN A 102 -5.00 12.64 -2.09
N THR A 103 -6.31 12.89 -1.95
CA THR A 103 -6.88 14.17 -2.36
C THR A 103 -6.11 15.22 -1.59
N LEU A 104 -5.23 15.96 -2.25
CA LEU A 104 -4.50 17.07 -1.61
C LEU A 104 -5.56 17.97 -0.96
N PRO A 105 -5.52 18.18 0.38
CA PRO A 105 -6.50 19.02 1.02
C PRO A 105 -6.34 20.46 0.48
N PHE A 106 -7.32 20.94 -0.28
CA PHE A 106 -7.33 22.31 -0.78
C PHE A 106 -7.54 23.35 0.34
N ASP A 107 -7.87 22.88 1.54
CA ASP A 107 -8.00 23.68 2.75
C ASP A 107 -6.64 24.11 3.36
N LEU A 108 -5.53 23.60 2.82
CA LEU A 108 -4.18 23.94 3.28
C LEU A 108 -3.62 25.18 2.57
N GLY A 109 -2.70 25.89 3.24
CA GLY A 109 -1.97 26.98 2.60
C GLY A 109 -1.13 26.47 1.44
N LEU A 110 -0.98 27.27 0.37
CA LEU A 110 -0.24 26.89 -0.85
C LEU A 110 1.17 26.35 -0.57
N LYS A 111 1.83 26.89 0.46
CA LYS A 111 3.16 26.44 0.89
C LYS A 111 3.13 25.02 1.45
N GLU A 112 2.16 24.72 2.30
CA GLU A 112 2.00 23.40 2.94
C GLU A 112 1.58 22.34 1.93
N ALA A 113 0.65 22.67 1.04
CA ALA A 113 0.25 21.79 -0.05
C ALA A 113 1.43 21.45 -0.97
N ARG A 114 2.28 22.44 -1.28
CA ARG A 114 3.51 22.23 -2.04
C ARG A 114 4.50 21.34 -1.29
N ASP A 115 4.70 21.55 0.00
CA ASP A 115 5.62 20.75 0.79
C ASP A 115 5.16 19.27 0.85
N ILE A 116 3.85 19.02 0.98
CA ILE A 116 3.27 17.67 0.94
C ILE A 116 3.51 17.00 -0.42
N PHE A 117 3.19 17.70 -1.51
CA PHE A 117 3.42 17.16 -2.86
C PHE A 117 4.90 16.87 -3.12
N GLU A 118 5.79 17.80 -2.74
CA GLU A 118 7.22 17.63 -2.93
C GLU A 118 7.76 16.45 -2.10
N LYS A 119 7.27 16.28 -0.87
CA LYS A 119 7.60 15.12 -0.04
C LYS A 119 7.21 13.81 -0.72
N MET A 120 5.95 13.72 -1.17
CA MET A 120 5.43 12.54 -1.86
C MET A 120 6.21 12.21 -3.14
N TYR A 121 6.47 13.24 -3.95
CA TYR A 121 7.20 13.10 -5.21
C TYR A 121 8.61 12.55 -4.99
N PHE A 122 9.34 13.07 -4.01
CA PHE A 122 10.68 12.58 -3.72
C PHE A 122 10.72 11.21 -3.06
N GLU A 123 9.79 10.91 -2.15
CA GLU A 123 9.67 9.57 -1.56
C GLU A 123 9.38 8.50 -2.62
N TYR A 124 8.46 8.77 -3.55
CA TYR A 124 8.17 7.86 -4.68
C TYR A 124 9.41 7.55 -5.53
N HIS A 125 10.15 8.58 -5.92
CA HIS A 125 11.37 8.40 -6.72
C HIS A 125 12.50 7.77 -5.93
N LEU A 126 12.57 8.01 -4.61
CA LEU A 126 13.57 7.41 -3.74
C LEU A 126 13.33 5.91 -3.54
N ASP A 127 12.08 5.50 -3.38
CA ASP A 127 11.69 4.08 -3.29
C ASP A 127 11.97 3.34 -4.61
N ASN A 128 11.59 3.92 -5.74
CA ASN A 128 11.86 3.33 -7.07
C ASN A 128 13.35 3.19 -7.39
N GLU A 129 14.18 4.16 -6.98
CA GLU A 129 15.62 4.18 -7.24
C GLU A 129 16.46 3.57 -6.09
N LYS A 130 15.82 2.84 -5.17
CA LYS A 130 16.46 2.15 -4.03
C LYS A 130 17.37 3.08 -3.20
N GLY A 131 16.96 4.33 -2.99
CA GLY A 131 17.70 5.29 -2.18
C GLY A 131 18.86 6.00 -2.89
N SER A 132 19.00 5.89 -4.21
CA SER A 132 20.10 6.54 -4.94
C SER A 132 19.83 8.03 -5.21
N ILE A 133 20.29 8.92 -4.32
CA ILE A 133 20.20 10.40 -4.48
C ILE A 133 20.73 10.85 -5.85
N THR A 134 21.82 10.23 -6.31
CA THR A 134 22.44 10.54 -7.60
C THR A 134 21.45 10.37 -8.76
N ARG A 135 20.70 9.27 -8.77
CA ARG A 135 19.72 8.98 -9.82
C ARG A 135 18.48 9.84 -9.68
N VAL A 136 18.01 10.03 -8.45
CA VAL A 136 16.87 10.93 -8.18
C VAL A 136 17.19 12.37 -8.59
N SER A 137 18.41 12.88 -8.34
CA SER A 137 18.82 14.22 -8.80
C SER A 137 18.85 14.36 -10.32
N ALA A 138 19.29 13.32 -11.03
CA ALA A 138 19.33 13.31 -12.50
C ALA A 138 17.92 13.22 -13.09
N LEU A 139 17.04 12.43 -12.48
CA LEU A 139 15.68 12.21 -12.93
C LEU A 139 14.77 13.42 -12.67
N THR A 140 14.91 14.05 -11.50
CA THR A 140 14.09 15.20 -11.08
C THR A 140 14.62 16.54 -11.60
N GLY A 141 15.82 16.56 -12.20
CA GLY A 141 16.48 17.78 -12.68
C GLY A 141 16.94 18.73 -11.56
N VAL A 142 16.85 18.30 -10.29
CA VAL A 142 17.25 19.10 -9.13
C VAL A 142 18.70 18.78 -8.77
N GLU A 143 19.53 19.82 -8.61
CA GLU A 143 20.91 19.67 -8.20
C GLU A 143 21.03 18.92 -6.85
N ARG A 144 22.00 18.01 -6.72
CA ARG A 144 22.19 17.16 -5.53
C ARG A 144 22.21 17.94 -4.21
N THR A 145 22.92 19.06 -4.16
CA THR A 145 23.05 19.90 -2.95
C THR A 145 21.70 20.49 -2.54
N HIS A 146 20.93 20.92 -3.54
CA HIS A 146 19.59 21.47 -3.34
C HIS A 146 18.61 20.38 -2.92
N LEU A 147 18.72 19.19 -3.53
CA LEU A 147 17.90 18.03 -3.18
C LEU A 147 18.14 17.59 -1.73
N TYR A 148 19.38 17.51 -1.26
CA TYR A 148 19.69 17.19 0.14
C TYR A 148 19.07 18.16 1.13
N ARG A 149 19.17 19.47 0.88
CA ARG A 149 18.56 20.50 1.72
C ARG A 149 17.03 20.37 1.73
N LYS A 150 16.45 20.08 0.57
CA LYS A 150 15.00 19.93 0.41
C LYS A 150 14.47 18.70 1.13
N LEU A 151 15.12 17.55 0.97
CA LEU A 151 14.79 16.31 1.68
C LEU A 151 14.89 16.49 3.20
N LYS A 152 15.93 17.19 3.69
CA LYS A 152 16.07 17.52 5.11
C LYS A 152 14.95 18.42 5.64
N ASN A 153 14.55 19.45 4.86
CA ASN A 153 13.46 20.35 5.21
C ASN A 153 12.09 19.64 5.22
N LEU A 154 11.91 18.66 4.34
CA LEU A 154 10.69 17.84 4.23
C LEU A 154 10.65 16.66 5.22
N GLY A 155 11.69 16.50 6.05
CA GLY A 155 11.78 15.44 7.06
C GLY A 155 12.04 14.03 6.48
N ILE A 156 12.47 13.92 5.22
CA ILE A 156 12.78 12.63 4.58
C ILE A 156 14.19 12.19 4.96
N ASN A 157 14.28 11.14 5.77
CA ASN A 157 15.56 10.56 6.20
C ASN A 157 16.15 9.64 5.14
N VAL A 158 17.07 10.17 4.35
CA VAL A 158 17.77 9.45 3.27
C VAL A 158 18.80 8.43 3.79
N ASN A 159 18.97 8.31 5.11
CA ASN A 159 19.99 7.46 5.73
C ASN A 159 19.46 6.07 6.16
N ARG A 160 18.33 5.60 5.60
CA ARG A 160 17.98 4.16 5.66
C ARG A 160 18.95 3.39 4.77
N ARG A 161 20.17 3.20 5.28
CA ARG A 161 21.05 2.13 4.83
C ARG A 161 20.22 0.86 4.84
N SER A 162 20.13 0.23 3.68
CA SER A 162 19.88 -1.20 3.51
C SER A 162 20.80 -1.98 4.46
N THR A 163 20.41 -2.15 5.72
CA THR A 163 20.96 -3.20 6.57
C THR A 163 20.30 -4.49 6.12
N LYS A 164 21.14 -5.24 5.41
CA LYS A 164 20.97 -6.62 5.01
C LYS A 164 20.65 -7.51 6.21
#